data_AF-A0A9D2X6C5-F1
#
_entry.id   AF-A0A9D2X6C5-F1
#
_cell.length_a   1.000
_cell.length_b   1.000
_cell.length_c   1.000
_cell.angle_alpha   90.00
_cell.angle_beta   90.00
_cell.angle_gamma   90.00
#
_symmetry.space_group_name_H-M   'P 1'
#
loop_
_entity.id
_entity.type
_entity.pdbx_description
1 polymer ?
#
loop_
_entity_poly.entity_id
_entity_poly.type
_entity_poly.pdbx_seq_one_letter_code
_entity_poly.pdbx_strand_id
1 'polypeptide(L)'
;MSSEKENSTKYDDGKLALSKDEILEFCDRIITKWQNDPTKDARHIFAMNAVKTSVIWTEEETLKEIWKEIFTWAFDILYKNAIAQAKGENMKWSQILDQIGKS
;
A
#
# COMPACT_ATOMS: atom_id res chain seq x y z
N MET A 1 -42.46 13.94 -8.53
CA MET A 1 -41.96 12.56 -8.60
C MET A 1 -40.63 12.63 -9.33
N SER A 2 -39.54 12.87 -8.60
CA SER A 2 -38.18 12.88 -9.13
C SER A 2 -37.41 11.85 -8.34
N SER A 3 -37.15 10.71 -8.97
CA SER A 3 -36.35 9.63 -8.40
C SER A 3 -34.89 10.09 -8.36
N GLU A 4 -34.42 10.40 -7.15
CA GLU A 4 -33.00 10.49 -6.83
C GLU A 4 -32.39 9.11 -7.14
N LYS A 5 -31.55 9.04 -8.18
CA LYS A 5 -30.71 7.88 -8.41
C LYS A 5 -29.65 7.87 -7.32
N GLU A 6 -29.89 7.04 -6.32
CA GLU A 6 -28.93 6.58 -5.33
C GLU A 6 -27.70 6.05 -6.09
N ASN A 7 -26.67 6.89 -6.16
CA ASN A 7 -25.39 6.55 -6.74
C ASN A 7 -24.71 5.63 -5.72
N SER A 8 -25.01 4.32 -5.79
CA SER A 8 -24.25 3.31 -5.06
C SER A 8 -22.81 3.43 -5.56
N THR A 9 -21.96 4.12 -4.81
CA THR A 9 -20.51 4.04 -4.95
C THR A 9 -20.13 2.63 -4.56
N LYS A 10 -20.34 1.69 -5.49
CA LYS A 10 -19.72 0.38 -5.47
C LYS A 10 -18.24 0.67 -5.34
N TYR A 11 -17.68 0.37 -4.17
CA TYR A 11 -16.24 0.46 -3.93
C TYR A 11 -15.59 -0.31 -5.07
N ASP A 12 -14.88 0.42 -5.92
CA ASP A 12 -14.11 -0.15 -7.02
C ASP A 12 -13.01 -0.99 -6.39
N ASP A 13 -13.24 -2.29 -6.45
CA ASP A 13 -12.48 -3.41 -5.94
C ASP A 13 -11.06 -3.50 -6.53
N GLY A 14 -10.73 -2.63 -7.50
CA GLY A 14 -9.43 -2.41 -8.11
C GLY A 14 -8.67 -1.14 -7.68
N LYS A 15 -9.24 -0.24 -6.86
CA LYS A 15 -8.60 1.06 -6.52
C LYS A 15 -7.31 1.00 -5.69
N LEU A 16 -6.99 -0.15 -5.11
CA LEU A 16 -5.73 -0.37 -4.39
C LEU A 16 -4.65 -1.02 -5.26
N ALA A 17 -4.95 -1.32 -6.52
CA ALA A 17 -4.00 -1.94 -7.43
C ALA A 17 -3.21 -0.85 -8.17
N LEU A 18 -1.95 -0.68 -7.81
CA LEU A 18 -1.04 0.18 -8.56
C LEU A 18 -0.88 -0.37 -9.98
N SER A 19 -0.86 0.52 -10.96
CA SER A 19 -0.43 0.19 -12.31
C SER A 19 1.04 -0.23 -12.31
N LYS A 20 1.42 -1.01 -13.31
CA LYS A 20 2.81 -1.45 -13.51
C LYS A 20 3.77 -0.25 -13.54
N ASP A 21 3.39 0.82 -14.22
CA ASP A 21 4.21 2.02 -14.35
C ASP A 21 4.41 2.73 -13.01
N GLU A 22 3.37 2.84 -12.17
CA GLU A 22 3.50 3.42 -10.82
C GLU A 22 4.45 2.59 -9.93
N ILE A 23 4.42 1.27 -10.05
CA ILE A 23 5.33 0.38 -9.32
C ILE A 23 6.77 0.55 -9.82
N LEU A 24 6.97 0.70 -11.13
CA LEU A 24 8.29 0.94 -11.71
C LEU A 24 8.85 2.30 -11.29
N GLU A 25 8.02 3.35 -11.31
CA GLU A 25 8.40 4.69 -10.84
C GLU A 25 8.78 4.66 -9.35
N PHE A 26 8.03 3.91 -8.54
CA PHE A 26 8.36 3.68 -7.14
C PHE A 26 9.74 3.03 -6.97
N CYS A 27 10.04 1.98 -7.75
CA CYS A 27 11.35 1.33 -7.73
C CYS A 27 12.47 2.31 -8.11
N ASP A 28 12.28 3.09 -9.17
CA ASP A 28 13.26 4.07 -9.65
C ASP A 28 13.53 5.18 -8.65
N ARG A 29 12.49 5.66 -7.97
CA ARG A 29 12.61 6.64 -6.88
C ARG A 29 13.46 6.09 -5.74
N ILE A 30 13.30 4.82 -5.36
CA ILE A 30 14.11 4.19 -4.31
C ILE A 30 15.56 4.02 -4.75
N ILE A 31 15.79 3.51 -5.97
CA ILE A 31 17.14 3.33 -6.52
C ILE A 31 17.88 4.67 -6.55
N THR A 32 17.26 5.71 -7.11
CA THR A 32 17.83 7.06 -7.19
C THR A 32 18.16 7.61 -5.80
N LYS A 33 17.24 7.45 -4.84
CA LYS A 33 17.46 7.86 -3.44
C LYS A 33 18.68 7.17 -2.83
N TRP A 34 18.87 5.88 -3.11
CA TRP A 34 19.97 5.11 -2.52
C TRP A 34 21.30 5.28 -3.24
N GLN A 35 21.29 5.52 -4.54
CA GLN A 35 22.50 5.84 -5.31
C GLN A 35 23.15 7.15 -4.86
N ASN A 36 22.34 8.14 -4.45
CA ASN A 36 22.83 9.42 -3.97
C ASN A 36 23.29 9.40 -2.50
N ASP A 37 23.19 8.25 -1.82
CA ASP A 37 23.56 8.09 -0.42
C ASP A 37 24.87 7.28 -0.31
N PRO A 38 26.02 7.95 -0.03
CA PRO A 38 27.32 7.29 0.03
C PRO A 38 27.47 6.32 1.20
N THR A 39 26.51 6.29 2.13
CA THR A 39 26.51 5.41 3.30
C THR A 39 25.71 4.12 3.08
N LYS A 40 24.99 4.02 1.95
CA LYS A 40 24.14 2.87 1.68
C LYS A 40 24.90 1.72 1.05
N ASP A 41 24.64 0.55 1.60
CA ASP A 41 25.10 -0.72 1.09
C ASP A 41 24.60 -0.97 -0.34
N ALA A 42 25.53 -1.25 -1.26
CA ALA A 42 25.25 -1.58 -2.65
C ALA A 42 24.28 -2.77 -2.81
N ARG A 43 24.21 -3.66 -1.82
CA ARG A 43 23.26 -4.78 -1.77
C ARG A 43 21.80 -4.31 -1.78
N HIS A 44 21.50 -3.13 -1.23
CA HIS A 44 20.14 -2.57 -1.27
C HIS A 44 19.73 -2.19 -2.70
N ILE A 45 20.62 -1.52 -3.44
CA ILE A 45 20.37 -1.15 -4.84
C ILE A 45 20.20 -2.40 -5.70
N PHE A 46 21.04 -3.42 -5.48
CA PHE A 46 20.88 -4.71 -6.15
C PHE A 46 19.52 -5.36 -5.88
N ALA A 47 19.10 -5.42 -4.61
CA ALA A 47 17.80 -5.99 -4.24
C ALA A 47 16.63 -5.22 -4.88
N MET A 48 16.68 -3.88 -4.90
CA MET A 48 15.61 -3.08 -5.53
C MET A 48 15.59 -3.23 -7.06
N ASN A 49 16.75 -3.38 -7.71
CA ASN A 49 16.80 -3.71 -9.13
C ASN A 49 16.19 -5.08 -9.43
N ALA A 50 16.37 -6.06 -8.54
CA ALA A 50 15.70 -7.36 -8.67
C ALA A 50 14.17 -7.24 -8.56
N VAL A 51 13.67 -6.45 -7.59
CA VAL A 51 12.24 -6.14 -7.48
C VAL A 51 11.74 -5.45 -8.75
N LYS A 52 12.41 -4.38 -9.21
CA LYS A 52 12.05 -3.69 -10.47
C LYS A 52 11.98 -4.65 -11.65
N THR A 53 12.98 -5.53 -11.77
CA THR A 53 13.01 -6.55 -12.83
C THR A 53 11.81 -7.49 -12.73
N SER A 54 11.48 -7.99 -11.54
CA SER A 54 10.29 -8.83 -11.36
C SER A 54 8.98 -8.14 -11.78
N VAL A 55 8.89 -6.82 -11.61
CA VAL A 55 7.74 -6.02 -12.06
C VAL A 55 7.73 -5.91 -13.58
N ILE A 56 8.87 -5.67 -14.22
CA ILE A 56 8.98 -5.63 -15.69
C ILE A 56 8.52 -6.95 -16.32
N TRP A 57 8.88 -8.09 -15.72
CA TRP A 57 8.60 -9.42 -16.28
C TRP A 57 7.18 -9.94 -16.01
N THR A 58 6.53 -9.47 -14.95
CA THR A 58 5.18 -9.92 -14.59
C THR A 58 4.10 -9.19 -15.40
N GLU A 59 3.05 -9.91 -15.77
CA GLU A 59 1.88 -9.35 -16.45
C GLU A 59 1.09 -8.41 -15.53
N GLU A 60 0.39 -7.44 -16.12
CA GLU A 60 -0.27 -6.37 -15.35
C GLU A 60 -1.34 -6.90 -14.39
N GLU A 61 -2.20 -7.81 -14.84
CA GLU A 61 -3.26 -8.37 -13.98
C GLU A 61 -2.69 -9.19 -12.83
N THR A 62 -1.64 -9.99 -13.08
CA THR A 62 -0.93 -10.71 -12.03
C THR A 62 -0.25 -9.77 -11.04
N LEU A 63 0.32 -8.65 -11.50
CA LEU A 63 0.88 -7.64 -10.61
C LEU A 63 -0.21 -7.01 -9.72
N LYS A 64 -1.37 -6.67 -10.29
CA LYS A 64 -2.48 -6.08 -9.55
C LYS A 64 -2.93 -7.00 -8.41
N GLU A 65 -3.04 -8.31 -8.66
CA GLU A 65 -3.38 -9.31 -7.63
C GLU A 65 -2.32 -9.39 -6.53
N ILE A 66 -1.04 -9.53 -6.91
CA ILE A 66 0.07 -9.63 -5.94
C ILE A 66 0.14 -8.38 -5.06
N TRP A 67 0.08 -7.19 -5.66
CA TRP A 67 0.21 -5.94 -4.92
C TRP A 67 -1.03 -5.64 -4.07
N LYS A 68 -2.23 -6.06 -4.50
CA LYS A 68 -3.44 -6.00 -3.68
C LYS A 68 -3.28 -6.80 -2.39
N GLU A 69 -2.74 -8.02 -2.47
CA GLU A 69 -2.46 -8.85 -1.28
C GLU A 69 -1.42 -8.19 -0.36
N ILE A 70 -0.32 -7.68 -0.92
CA ILE A 70 0.74 -6.98 -0.17
C ILE A 70 0.17 -5.76 0.57
N PHE A 71 -0.63 -4.93 -0.09
CA PHE A 71 -1.20 -3.73 0.53
C PHE A 71 -2.23 -4.07 1.58
N THR A 72 -3.10 -5.04 1.32
CA THR A 72 -4.10 -5.50 2.29
C THR A 72 -3.42 -5.94 3.58
N TRP A 73 -2.37 -6.76 3.48
CA TRP A 73 -1.57 -7.18 4.63
C TRP A 73 -0.85 -6.02 5.32
N ALA A 74 -0.23 -5.12 4.56
CA ALA A 74 0.49 -3.98 5.13
C ALA A 74 -0.45 -3.01 5.87
N PHE A 75 -1.63 -2.71 5.30
CA PHE A 75 -2.64 -1.88 5.96
C PHE A 75 -3.16 -2.51 7.24
N ASP A 76 -3.41 -3.82 7.25
CA ASP A 76 -3.82 -4.54 8.45
C ASP A 76 -2.77 -4.41 9.58
N ILE A 77 -1.49 -4.57 9.25
CA ILE A 77 -0.40 -4.37 10.22
C ILE A 77 -0.35 -2.93 10.73
N LEU A 78 -0.41 -1.94 9.84
CA LEU A 78 -0.36 -0.52 10.21
C LEU A 78 -1.55 -0.15 11.10
N TYR A 79 -2.74 -0.65 10.77
CA TYR A 79 -3.95 -0.46 11.56
C TYR A 79 -3.83 -1.07 12.96
N LYS A 80 -3.40 -2.33 13.06
CA LYS A 80 -3.16 -3.01 14.34
C LYS A 80 -2.13 -2.28 15.19
N ASN A 81 -1.04 -1.82 14.59
CA ASN A 81 0.02 -1.07 15.28
C ASN A 81 -0.49 0.29 15.78
N ALA A 82 -1.27 1.01 14.97
CA ALA A 82 -1.86 2.28 15.37
C ALA A 82 -2.83 2.14 16.55
N ILE A 83 -3.68 1.09 16.55
CA ILE A 83 -4.56 0.79 17.67
C ILE A 83 -3.76 0.43 18.93
N ALA A 84 -2.75 -0.42 18.81
CA ALA A 84 -1.91 -0.82 19.93
C ALA A 84 -1.21 0.39 20.56
N GLN A 85 -0.68 1.30 19.74
CA GLN A 85 -0.09 2.56 20.19
C GLN A 85 -1.13 3.44 20.89
N ALA A 86 -2.31 3.65 20.29
CA ALA A 86 -3.36 4.48 20.88
C ALA A 86 -3.89 3.91 22.21
N LYS A 87 -3.93 2.58 22.36
CA LYS A 87 -4.28 1.91 23.63
C LYS A 87 -3.17 2.04 24.68
N GLY A 88 -1.90 1.93 24.28
CA GLY A 88 -0.75 2.16 25.17
C GLY A 88 -0.63 3.61 25.63
N GLU A 89 -1.03 4.57 24.79
CA GLU A 89 -0.98 6.01 25.06
C GLU A 89 -2.30 6.57 25.66
N ASN A 90 -3.29 5.70 25.95
CA ASN A 90 -4.58 6.04 26.55
C ASN A 90 -5.35 7.16 25.80
N MET A 91 -5.18 7.23 24.48
CA MET A 91 -5.77 8.29 23.66
C MET A 91 -7.25 8.00 23.35
N LYS A 92 -8.11 9.01 23.53
CA LYS A 92 -9.57 8.97 23.27
C LYS A 92 -9.96 8.45 21.88
N TRP A 93 -9.09 8.61 20.88
CA TRP A 93 -9.33 8.15 19.50
C TRP A 93 -9.33 6.63 19.33
N SER A 94 -8.72 5.87 20.26
CA SER A 94 -8.73 4.40 20.24
C SER A 94 -10.14 3.81 20.32
N GLN A 95 -11.06 4.48 21.04
CA GLN A 95 -12.46 4.08 21.18
C GLN A 95 -13.27 4.28 19.88
N ILE A 96 -12.88 5.27 19.06
CA ILE A 96 -13.53 5.56 17.77
C ILE A 96 -13.07 4.54 16.71
N LEU A 97 -11.79 4.15 16.70
CA LEU A 97 -11.28 3.12 15.78
C LEU A 97 -11.88 1.74 16.07
N ASP A 98 -12.04 1.35 17.34
CA ASP A 98 -12.69 0.08 17.71
C ASP A 98 -14.18 0.04 17.28
N GLN A 99 -14.84 1.19 17.08
CA GLN A 99 -16.21 1.26 16.55
C GLN A 99 -16.26 1.12 15.02
N ILE A 100 -15.27 1.70 14.32
CA ILE A 100 -15.20 1.65 12.85
C ILE A 100 -14.77 0.25 12.37
N GLY A 101 -13.86 -0.43 13.08
CA GLY A 101 -13.42 -1.78 12.71
C GLY A 101 -14.43 -2.90 13.00
N LYS A 102 -15.61 -2.59 13.57
CA LYS A 102 -16.66 -3.56 13.90
C LYS A 102 -17.92 -3.47 13.02
N SER A 103 -17.99 -2.50 12.09
CA SER A 103 -19.07 -2.42 11.09
C SER A 103 -18.61 -2.99 9.76
#